data_AF-A0A2U1IU69-F1
#
_entry.id   AF-A0A2U1IU69-F1
#
_cell.length_a   1.000
_cell.length_b   1.000
_cell.length_c   1.000
_cell.angle_alpha   90.00
_cell.angle_beta   90.00
_cell.angle_gamma   90.00
#
_symmetry.space_group_name_H-M   'P 1'
#
loop_
_entity.id
_entity.type
_entity.pdbx_description
1 polymer ?
#
loop_
_entity_poly.entity_id
_entity_poly.type
_entity_poly.pdbx_seq_one_letter_code
_entity_poly.pdbx_strand_id
1 'polypeptide(L)'
;MIAKEFRAELALKKFLDANLWLQLELSELNYSLAESCGLSPKEYRHKFLQEAFETEADAHDCDCWDFTLQWVANTNEELELMGEERMKEIYEFLDD
;
A
#
# COMPACT_ATOMS: atom_id res chain seq x y z
N MET A 1 -11.04 13.88 2.79
CA MET A 1 -10.62 12.48 2.54
C MET A 1 -10.33 12.26 1.07
N ILE A 2 -9.28 11.52 0.72
CA ILE A 2 -9.02 11.09 -0.66
C ILE A 2 -10.04 10.03 -1.10
N ALA A 3 -10.38 10.01 -2.39
CA ALA A 3 -11.27 8.98 -2.96
C ALA A 3 -10.67 7.58 -2.80
N LYS A 4 -11.53 6.58 -2.58
CA LYS A 4 -11.14 5.23 -2.16
C LYS A 4 -10.18 4.56 -3.13
N GLU A 5 -10.44 4.68 -4.42
CA GLU A 5 -9.67 4.09 -5.51
C GLU A 5 -8.22 4.59 -5.58
N PHE A 6 -7.92 5.76 -5.00
CA PHE A 6 -6.58 6.34 -4.97
C PHE A 6 -5.84 6.13 -3.63
N ARG A 7 -6.49 5.52 -2.61
CA ARG A 7 -5.89 5.36 -1.28
C ARG A 7 -4.62 4.51 -1.33
N ALA A 8 -4.67 3.35 -2.00
CA ALA A 8 -3.52 2.45 -2.11
C ALA A 8 -2.34 3.12 -2.83
N GLU A 9 -2.59 3.79 -3.96
CA GLU A 9 -1.54 4.48 -4.71
C GLU A 9 -0.90 5.61 -3.90
N LEU A 10 -1.71 6.40 -3.19
CA LEU A 10 -1.17 7.47 -2.34
C LEU A 10 -0.40 6.93 -1.14
N ALA A 11 -0.87 5.85 -0.51
CA ALA A 11 -0.16 5.23 0.62
C ALA A 11 1.21 4.72 0.20
N LEU A 12 1.30 3.97 -0.90
CA LEU A 12 2.58 3.47 -1.44
C LEU A 12 3.53 4.62 -1.79
N LYS A 13 3.01 5.72 -2.34
CA LYS A 13 3.82 6.90 -2.63
C LYS A 13 4.39 7.52 -1.36
N LYS A 14 3.54 7.80 -0.35
CA LYS A 14 3.98 8.39 0.92
C LYS A 14 4.94 7.47 1.68
N PHE A 15 4.67 6.16 1.67
CA PHE A 15 5.55 5.15 2.25
C PHE A 15 6.92 5.15 1.58
N LEU A 16 6.98 5.16 0.25
CA LEU A 16 8.24 5.24 -0.47
C LEU A 16 8.99 6.54 -0.15
N ASP A 17 8.28 7.67 -0.16
CA ASP A 17 8.87 8.99 0.14
C ASP A 17 9.46 9.05 1.57
N ALA A 18 8.87 8.33 2.52
CA ALA A 18 9.34 8.23 3.91
C ALA A 18 10.51 7.25 4.11
N ASN A 19 10.73 6.30 3.19
CA ASN A 19 11.71 5.22 3.33
C ASN A 19 12.89 5.37 2.36
N LEU A 20 13.91 6.14 2.78
CA LEU A 20 15.12 6.39 1.98
C LEU A 20 15.86 5.11 1.59
N TRP A 21 15.91 4.12 2.49
CA TRP A 21 16.57 2.83 2.19
C TRP A 21 15.83 2.07 1.08
N LEU A 22 14.51 2.05 1.12
CA LEU A 22 13.69 1.44 0.07
C LEU A 22 13.85 2.15 -1.28
N GLN A 23 14.00 3.47 -1.29
CA GLN A 23 14.31 4.22 -2.52
C GLN A 23 15.65 3.79 -3.13
N LEU A 24 16.68 3.58 -2.31
CA LEU A 24 17.98 3.07 -2.76
C LEU A 24 17.85 1.65 -3.31
N GLU A 25 17.17 0.76 -2.59
CA GLU A 25 16.96 -0.62 -3.01
C GLU A 25 16.21 -0.71 -4.35
N LEU A 26 15.15 0.09 -4.52
CA LEU A 26 14.43 0.20 -5.79
C LEU A 26 15.29 0.77 -6.94
N SER A 27 16.30 1.59 -6.63
CA SER A 27 17.22 2.14 -7.63
C SER A 27 18.27 1.12 -8.09
N GLU A 28 18.57 0.14 -7.25
CA GLU A 28 19.55 -0.92 -7.50
C GLU A 28 18.90 -2.24 -7.97
N LEU A 29 17.57 -2.26 -8.14
CA LEU A 29 16.83 -3.44 -8.57
C LEU A 29 17.41 -4.05 -9.86
N ASN A 30 17.71 -5.34 -9.80
CA ASN A 30 18.16 -6.08 -10.96
C ASN A 30 16.98 -6.46 -11.85
N TYR A 31 16.76 -5.67 -12.90
CA TYR A 31 15.68 -5.91 -13.86
C TYR A 31 15.84 -7.16 -14.72
N SER A 32 17.00 -7.83 -14.72
CA SER A 32 17.12 -9.14 -15.37
C SER A 32 16.24 -10.21 -14.69
N LEU A 33 15.94 -10.04 -13.39
CA LEU A 33 15.00 -10.89 -12.66
C LEU A 33 13.55 -10.62 -13.09
N ALA A 34 13.20 -9.37 -13.43
CA ALA A 34 11.87 -9.02 -13.91
C ALA A 34 11.49 -9.83 -15.16
N GLU A 35 12.41 -9.94 -16.12
CA GLU A 35 12.24 -10.74 -17.34
C GLU A 35 12.00 -12.23 -17.03
N SER A 36 12.73 -12.79 -16.05
CA SER A 36 12.56 -14.18 -15.63
C SER A 36 11.19 -14.45 -14.98
N CYS A 37 10.57 -13.41 -14.42
CA CYS A 37 9.21 -13.45 -13.86
C CYS A 37 8.13 -13.04 -14.87
N GLY A 38 8.49 -12.71 -16.11
CA GLY A 38 7.54 -12.24 -17.14
C GLY A 38 6.93 -10.86 -16.83
N LEU A 39 7.58 -10.06 -15.99
CA LEU A 39 7.11 -8.73 -15.59
C LEU A 39 7.91 -7.64 -16.32
N SER A 40 7.25 -6.54 -16.68
CA SER A 40 7.98 -5.34 -17.09
C SER A 40 8.76 -4.76 -15.89
N PRO A 41 9.83 -4.00 -16.13
CA PRO A 41 10.57 -3.30 -15.07
C PRO A 41 9.67 -2.49 -14.13
N LYS A 42 8.63 -1.84 -14.67
CA LYS A 42 7.68 -1.04 -13.88
C LYS A 42 6.81 -1.91 -12.98
N GLU A 43 6.29 -3.02 -13.49
CA GLU A 43 5.47 -3.96 -12.72
C GLU A 43 6.30 -4.64 -11.63
N TYR A 44 7.53 -5.04 -11.94
CA TYR A 44 8.43 -5.63 -10.96
C TYR A 44 8.77 -4.65 -9.83
N ARG A 45 9.08 -3.39 -10.18
CA ARG A 45 9.32 -2.32 -9.20
C ARG A 45 8.08 -2.06 -8.32
N HIS A 46 6.89 -2.08 -8.91
CA HIS A 46 5.65 -1.88 -8.17
C HIS A 46 5.37 -3.04 -7.21
N LYS A 47 5.54 -4.28 -7.69
CA LYS A 47 5.38 -5.49 -6.87
C LYS A 47 6.33 -5.49 -5.68
N PHE A 48 7.60 -5.16 -5.89
CA PHE A 48 8.57 -5.05 -4.81
C PHE A 48 8.15 -4.01 -3.75
N LEU A 49 7.67 -2.85 -4.20
CA LEU A 49 7.17 -1.80 -3.29
C LEU A 49 5.92 -2.25 -2.51
N GLN A 50 5.01 -2.99 -3.14
CA GLN A 50 3.85 -3.57 -2.47
C GLN A 50 4.25 -4.60 -1.42
N GLU A 51 5.16 -5.53 -1.75
CA GLU A 51 5.66 -6.55 -0.82
C GLU A 51 6.38 -5.91 0.38
N ALA A 52 7.16 -4.86 0.15
CA ALA A 52 7.79 -4.09 1.22
C ALA A 52 6.75 -3.38 2.11
N PHE A 53 5.69 -2.84 1.52
CA PHE A 53 4.60 -2.19 2.26
C PHE A 53 3.81 -3.19 3.11
N GLU A 54 3.50 -4.37 2.56
CA GLU A 54 2.84 -5.47 3.28
C GLU A 54 3.69 -5.99 4.43
N THR A 55 5.00 -6.18 4.19
CA THR A 55 5.95 -6.60 5.23
C THR A 55 6.03 -5.58 6.37
N GLU A 56 6.01 -4.29 6.05
CA GLU A 56 5.98 -3.24 7.07
C GLU A 56 4.66 -3.29 7.86
N ALA A 57 3.51 -3.41 7.17
CA ALA A 57 2.20 -3.52 7.84
C ALA A 57 2.18 -4.70 8.84
N ASP A 58 2.67 -5.86 8.41
CA ASP A 58 2.80 -7.05 9.25
C ASP A 58 3.74 -6.81 10.44
N ALA A 59 4.84 -6.06 10.26
CA ALA A 59 5.76 -5.70 11.34
C ALA A 59 5.13 -4.77 12.40
N HIS A 60 4.06 -4.04 12.04
CA HIS A 60 3.26 -3.23 12.96
C HIS A 60 2.02 -3.98 13.51
N ASP A 61 1.91 -5.30 13.30
CA ASP A 61 0.72 -6.10 13.61
C ASP A 61 -0.57 -5.48 13.04
N CYS A 62 -0.48 -4.90 11.83
CA CYS A 62 -1.53 -4.13 11.20
C CYS A 62 -1.94 -4.76 9.86
N ASP A 63 -3.25 -4.84 9.59
CA ASP A 63 -3.72 -5.24 8.26
C ASP A 63 -3.29 -4.22 7.21
N CYS A 64 -2.88 -4.70 6.02
CA CYS A 64 -2.35 -3.85 4.96
C CYS A 64 -3.29 -2.70 4.55
N TRP A 65 -4.61 -2.90 4.66
CA TRP A 65 -5.55 -1.83 4.36
C TRP A 65 -5.72 -0.86 5.52
N ASP A 66 -5.68 -1.31 6.78
CA ASP A 66 -5.69 -0.38 7.93
C ASP A 66 -4.42 0.48 7.91
N PHE A 67 -3.30 -0.14 7.56
CA PHE A 67 -2.04 0.54 7.32
C PHE A 67 -2.15 1.54 6.16
N THR A 68 -2.79 1.17 5.05
CA THR A 68 -3.08 2.08 3.93
C THR A 68 -3.84 3.32 4.41
N LEU A 69 -4.87 3.15 5.25
CA LEU A 69 -5.63 4.28 5.77
C LEU A 69 -4.79 5.22 6.64
N GLN A 70 -3.95 4.67 7.52
CA GLN A 70 -3.07 5.46 8.38
C GLN A 70 -2.13 6.37 7.58
N TRP A 71 -1.68 5.92 6.40
CA TRP A 71 -0.84 6.72 5.51
C TRP A 71 -1.60 7.83 4.79
N VAL A 72 -2.88 7.63 4.45
CA VAL A 72 -3.64 8.59 3.62
C VAL A 72 -4.52 9.55 4.42
N ALA A 73 -4.93 9.17 5.62
CA ALA A 73 -5.69 10.04 6.51
C ALA A 73 -4.84 11.24 6.96
N ASN A 74 -5.41 12.43 6.95
CA ASN A 74 -4.73 13.63 7.45
C ASN A 74 -5.09 13.95 8.90
N THR A 75 -6.19 13.36 9.39
CA THR A 75 -6.68 13.49 10.77
C THR A 75 -7.24 12.15 11.27
N ASN A 76 -7.39 12.01 12.58
CA ASN A 76 -8.03 10.83 13.17
C ASN A 76 -9.51 10.71 12.76
N GLU A 77 -10.22 11.83 12.58
CA GLU A 77 -11.61 11.83 12.10
C GLU A 77 -11.70 11.27 10.68
N GLU A 78 -10.76 11.62 9.79
CA GLU A 78 -10.70 11.02 8.45
C GLU A 78 -10.40 9.51 8.52
N LEU A 79 -9.52 9.08 9.43
CA LEU A 79 -9.19 7.67 9.62
C LEU A 79 -10.42 6.86 10.06
N GLU A 80 -11.17 7.38 11.05
CA GLU A 80 -12.39 6.75 11.56
C GLU A 80 -13.45 6.62 10.45
N LEU A 81 -13.73 7.70 9.72
CA LEU A 81 -14.70 7.70 8.62
C LEU A 81 -14.32 6.72 7.50
N MET A 82 -13.04 6.70 7.10
CA MET A 82 -12.57 5.73 6.11
C MET A 82 -12.70 4.28 6.61
N GLY A 83 -12.46 4.04 7.91
CA GLY A 83 -12.64 2.75 8.58
C GLY A 83 -14.10 2.28 8.53
N GLU A 84 -15.04 3.17 8.86
CA GLU A 84 -16.48 2.90 8.79
C GLU A 84 -16.93 2.55 7.36
N GLU A 85 -16.42 3.26 6.34
CA GLU A 85 -16.69 2.96 4.94
C GLU A 85 -16.33 1.51 4.57
N ARG A 86 -15.16 1.01 5.00
CA ARG A 86 -14.79 -0.40 4.74
C ARG A 86 -15.62 -1.38 5.52
N MET A 87 -15.87 -1.12 6.80
CA MET A 87 -16.67 -2.04 7.60
C MET A 87 -18.04 -2.25 6.97
N LYS A 88 -18.64 -1.18 6.44
CA LYS A 88 -19.89 -1.26 5.68
C LYS A 88 -19.76 -2.15 4.44
N GLU A 89 -18.70 -2.00 3.64
CA GLU A 89 -18.48 -2.84 2.45
C GLU A 89 -18.23 -4.31 2.79
N ILE A 90 -17.55 -4.59 3.90
CA ILE A 90 -17.36 -5.95 4.39
C ILE A 90 -18.72 -6.56 4.76
N TYR A 91 -19.59 -5.81 5.46
CA TYR A 91 -20.93 -6.29 5.78
C TYR A 91 -21.77 -6.52 4.52
N GLU A 92 -21.76 -5.59 3.57
CA GLU A 92 -22.46 -5.75 2.29
C GLU A 92 -21.99 -6.98 1.53
N PHE A 93 -20.68 -7.28 1.55
CA PHE A 93 -20.12 -8.48 0.91
C PHE A 93 -20.45 -9.78 1.65
N LEU A 94 -20.66 -9.74 2.97
CA LEU A 94 -20.97 -10.92 3.79
C LEU A 94 -22.47 -11.26 3.80
N ASP A 95 -23.34 -10.30 3.49
CA ASP A 95 -24.78 -10.47 3.41
C ASP A 95 -25.26 -11.04 2.05
N ASP A 96 -24.36 -11.14 1.06
CA ASP A 96 -24.57 -11.73 -0.28
C ASP A 96 -24.14 -13.22 -0.38
#